data_AF-A0A518RBE8-F1
#
_entry.id   AF-A0A518RBE8-F1
#
_cell.length_a   1.000
_cell.length_b   1.000
_cell.length_c   1.000
_cell.angle_alpha   90.00
_cell.angle_beta   90.00
_cell.angle_gamma   90.00
#
_symmetry.space_group_name_H-M   'P 1'
#
loop_
_entity.id
_entity.type
_entity.pdbx_description
1 polymer ?
#
loop_
_entity_poly.entity_id
_entity_poly.type
_entity_poly.pdbx_seq_one_letter_code
_entity_poly.pdbx_strand_id
1 'polypeptide(L)'
;MANRDGLIVRTSDTGEGAVFDRFFAGYDKAFVLPDEKEDRDGFAACLALNHGSEKARLTALYGEFTELVLTVEEADGPLIGGANFIAAPLPEAQGRSIATANLNYLYVDPAQRGRGRLKQMMAIVVDTIRDAFGVEEVLIFLEQNDPFAMDEAAYRLDSQVAGVDQLDRLRIWARRGARILDWRYIQPALTPDQQPDDSLLYALIGLDAPLPACWLAAHLRRFYGISVRKGAPLDEDPVASDQLAALDARCADGDTIPLLDPAPLLARLPSREAATALFDRFPETMLDAIRTAD
;
A
#
# COMPACT_ATOMS: atom_id res chain seq x y z
N MET A 1 15.72 -16.79 -6.79
CA MET A 1 15.88 -16.15 -8.12
C MET A 1 14.91 -16.83 -9.06
N ALA A 2 13.89 -16.11 -9.51
CA ALA A 2 12.97 -16.58 -10.54
C ALA A 2 13.25 -15.79 -11.83
N ASN A 3 13.33 -16.48 -12.96
CA ASN A 3 13.33 -15.85 -14.29
C ASN A 3 11.89 -15.87 -14.80
N ARG A 4 11.31 -14.70 -15.03
CA ARG A 4 9.95 -14.55 -15.60
C ARG A 4 10.04 -13.61 -16.78
N ASP A 5 9.80 -14.11 -17.99
CA ASP A 5 9.82 -13.34 -19.24
C ASP A 5 11.12 -12.54 -19.48
N GLY A 6 12.28 -13.08 -19.09
CA GLY A 6 13.58 -12.41 -19.24
C GLY A 6 13.89 -11.37 -18.14
N LEU A 7 13.07 -11.34 -17.09
CA LEU A 7 13.28 -10.54 -15.89
C LEU A 7 13.84 -11.41 -14.77
N ILE A 8 14.83 -10.87 -14.06
CA ILE A 8 15.34 -11.47 -12.83
C ILE A 8 14.61 -10.84 -11.65
N VAL A 9 13.92 -11.68 -10.88
CA VAL A 9 13.27 -11.29 -9.63
C VAL A 9 14.11 -11.77 -8.44
N ARG A 10 14.41 -10.84 -7.53
CA ARG A 10 15.07 -11.12 -6.26
C ARG A 10 14.25 -10.56 -5.11
N THR A 11 14.17 -11.33 -4.04
CA THR A 11 13.48 -10.96 -2.80
C THR A 11 14.46 -11.04 -1.63
N SER A 12 14.22 -10.23 -0.61
CA SER A 12 14.85 -10.34 0.70
C SER A 12 13.80 -10.14 1.78
N ASP A 13 13.91 -10.91 2.85
CA ASP A 13 13.17 -10.79 4.09
C ASP A 13 14.06 -10.24 5.22
N THR A 14 15.25 -9.73 4.90
CA THR A 14 16.19 -9.09 5.83
C THR A 14 16.58 -7.69 5.37
N GLY A 15 16.86 -6.81 6.33
CA GLY A 15 17.37 -5.44 6.13
C GLY A 15 18.87 -5.37 5.79
N GLU A 16 19.43 -6.44 5.24
CA GLU A 16 20.86 -6.54 4.94
C GLU A 16 21.07 -7.17 3.55
N GLY A 17 22.26 -6.93 2.99
CA GLY A 17 22.69 -7.56 1.74
C GLY A 17 22.21 -6.87 0.47
N ALA A 18 22.68 -7.40 -0.67
CA ALA A 18 22.63 -6.71 -1.95
C ALA A 18 21.22 -6.41 -2.49
N VAL A 19 20.22 -7.24 -2.15
CA VAL A 19 18.84 -7.01 -2.60
C VAL A 19 18.23 -5.83 -1.84
N PHE A 20 18.39 -5.79 -0.51
CA PHE A 20 17.93 -4.68 0.30
C PHE A 20 18.65 -3.37 -0.07
N ASP A 21 19.97 -3.41 -0.23
CA ASP A 21 20.76 -2.24 -0.65
C ASP A 21 20.27 -1.65 -1.96
N ARG A 22 19.99 -2.52 -2.94
CA ARG A 22 19.55 -2.11 -4.27
C ARG A 22 18.11 -1.60 -4.27
N PHE A 23 17.23 -2.22 -3.48
CA PHE A 23 15.89 -1.71 -3.24
C PHE A 23 15.95 -0.31 -2.62
N PHE A 24 16.66 -0.17 -1.50
CA PHE A 24 16.69 1.08 -0.74
C PHE A 24 17.29 2.24 -1.56
N ALA A 25 18.34 1.98 -2.35
CA ALA A 25 18.94 2.99 -3.23
C ALA A 25 17.99 3.49 -4.35
N GLY A 26 17.03 2.68 -4.78
CA GLY A 26 15.99 3.11 -5.73
C GLY A 26 14.84 3.80 -5.03
N TYR A 27 14.40 3.26 -3.89
CA TYR A 27 13.40 3.83 -3.01
C TYR A 27 13.76 5.28 -2.60
N ASP A 28 14.98 5.51 -2.13
CA ASP A 28 15.43 6.82 -1.63
C ASP A 28 15.36 7.93 -2.69
N LYS A 29 15.44 7.56 -3.97
CA LYS A 29 15.29 8.48 -5.11
C LYS A 29 13.84 8.67 -5.53
N ALA A 30 12.99 7.67 -5.29
CA ALA A 30 11.61 7.66 -5.73
C ALA A 30 10.67 8.37 -4.74
N PHE A 31 10.97 8.28 -3.44
CA PHE A 31 10.17 8.86 -2.36
C PHE A 31 10.97 9.97 -1.68
N VAL A 32 10.42 11.19 -1.69
CA VAL A 32 11.14 12.42 -1.29
C VAL A 32 10.42 13.23 -0.22
N LEU A 33 9.12 13.00 -0.01
CA LEU A 33 8.38 13.71 1.03
C LEU A 33 8.73 13.11 2.40
N PRO A 34 9.09 13.94 3.40
CA PRO A 34 9.52 13.43 4.71
C PRO A 34 8.50 12.50 5.37
N ASP A 35 7.21 12.82 5.25
CA ASP A 35 6.13 12.08 5.89
C ASP A 35 5.85 10.72 5.22
N GLU A 36 6.32 10.52 3.98
CA GLU A 36 6.18 9.25 3.25
C GLU A 36 7.35 8.29 3.52
N LYS A 37 8.45 8.79 4.09
CA LYS A 37 9.70 8.03 4.13
C LYS A 37 9.86 7.26 5.44
N GLU A 38 9.94 5.95 5.28
CA GLU A 38 10.65 5.09 6.22
C GLU A 38 12.16 5.20 5.99
N ASP A 39 12.92 5.28 7.07
CA ASP A 39 14.37 5.30 7.01
C ASP A 39 14.94 3.88 6.87
N ARG A 40 16.24 3.78 6.62
CA ARG A 40 16.87 2.48 6.39
C ARG A 40 16.78 1.56 7.60
N ASP A 41 16.91 2.12 8.80
CA ASP A 41 16.90 1.36 10.05
C ASP A 41 15.47 0.91 10.38
N GLY A 42 14.46 1.72 10.06
CA GLY A 42 13.05 1.38 10.16
C GLY A 42 12.67 0.21 9.24
N PHE A 43 13.09 0.22 7.98
CA PHE A 43 12.91 -0.96 7.11
C PHE A 43 13.60 -2.20 7.67
N ALA A 44 14.84 -2.05 8.14
CA ALA A 44 15.59 -3.17 8.69
C ALA A 44 14.91 -3.74 9.95
N ALA A 45 14.35 -2.87 10.80
CA ALA A 45 13.58 -3.26 11.97
C ALA A 45 12.32 -4.05 11.58
N CYS A 46 11.54 -3.58 10.59
CA CYS A 46 10.38 -4.32 10.08
C CYS A 46 10.76 -5.69 9.52
N LEU A 47 11.78 -5.76 8.66
CA LEU A 47 12.24 -7.02 8.06
C LEU A 47 12.79 -8.00 9.09
N ALA A 48 13.42 -7.51 10.17
CA ALA A 48 13.89 -8.38 11.25
C ALA A 48 12.74 -9.14 11.96
N LEU A 49 11.51 -8.61 11.92
CA LEU A 49 10.32 -9.27 12.50
C LEU A 49 9.90 -10.55 11.77
N ASN A 50 10.44 -10.82 10.58
CA ASN A 50 10.27 -12.10 9.91
C ASN A 50 10.96 -13.27 10.64
N HIS A 51 11.83 -12.98 11.61
CA HIS A 51 12.75 -13.97 12.20
C HIS A 51 12.68 -14.04 13.73
N GLY A 52 13.21 -15.13 14.28
CA GLY A 52 13.50 -15.27 15.71
C GLY A 52 12.27 -15.32 16.63
N SER A 53 12.47 -14.92 17.89
CA SER A 53 11.43 -14.95 18.92
C SER A 53 10.31 -13.94 18.66
N GLU A 54 10.62 -12.80 18.05
CA GLU A 54 9.61 -11.79 17.70
C GLU A 54 8.67 -12.30 16.63
N LYS A 55 9.17 -13.00 15.60
CA LYS A 55 8.32 -13.69 14.62
C LYS A 55 7.35 -14.66 15.31
N ALA A 56 7.85 -15.49 16.23
CA ALA A 56 7.00 -16.44 16.95
C ALA A 56 5.91 -15.73 17.78
N ARG A 57 6.27 -14.65 18.46
CA ARG A 57 5.33 -13.83 19.24
C ARG A 57 4.27 -13.18 18.35
N LEU A 58 4.68 -12.53 17.27
CA LEU A 58 3.78 -11.83 16.36
C LEU A 58 2.89 -12.80 15.57
N THR A 59 3.40 -13.95 15.16
CA THR A 59 2.59 -15.02 14.57
C THR A 59 1.52 -15.51 15.55
N ALA A 60 1.84 -15.64 16.85
CA ALA A 60 0.84 -16.03 17.85
C ALA A 60 -0.26 -14.96 18.05
N LEU A 61 0.07 -13.68 17.87
CA LEU A 61 -0.87 -12.57 18.03
C LEU A 61 -1.73 -12.33 16.78
N TYR A 62 -1.11 -12.38 15.61
CA TYR A 62 -1.70 -11.89 14.36
C TYR A 62 -1.83 -12.95 13.27
N GLY A 63 -1.30 -14.15 13.49
CA GLY A 63 -1.20 -15.20 12.48
C GLY A 63 0.02 -15.06 11.59
N GLU A 64 0.15 -15.95 10.61
CA GLU A 64 1.29 -15.95 9.70
C GLU A 64 1.38 -14.66 8.87
N PHE A 65 2.61 -14.24 8.58
CA PHE A 65 2.93 -13.07 7.78
C PHE A 65 4.35 -13.15 7.21
N THR A 66 4.64 -12.37 6.18
CA THR A 66 6.00 -12.09 5.73
C THR A 66 6.05 -10.66 5.21
N GLU A 67 7.06 -9.91 5.64
CA GLU A 67 7.42 -8.63 5.03
C GLU A 67 8.60 -8.83 4.09
N LEU A 68 8.51 -8.31 2.87
CA LEU A 68 9.52 -8.53 1.83
C LEU A 68 9.91 -7.21 1.19
N VAL A 69 11.17 -7.15 0.79
CA VAL A 69 11.62 -6.25 -0.29
C VAL A 69 11.89 -7.08 -1.54
N LEU A 70 11.61 -6.49 -2.69
CA LEU A 70 11.75 -7.12 -3.99
C LEU A 70 12.43 -6.16 -4.95
N THR A 71 13.38 -6.66 -5.74
CA THR A 71 13.92 -5.96 -6.91
C THR A 71 13.62 -6.74 -8.18
N VAL A 72 13.32 -6.01 -9.25
CA VAL A 72 13.17 -6.57 -10.61
C VAL A 72 14.24 -5.96 -11.51
N GLU A 73 14.95 -6.81 -12.23
CA GLU A 73 16.03 -6.42 -13.14
C GLU A 73 15.84 -7.10 -14.50
N GLU A 74 16.35 -6.50 -15.58
CA GLU A 74 16.54 -7.24 -16.83
C GLU A 74 17.73 -8.21 -16.68
N ALA A 75 17.70 -9.36 -17.37
CA ALA A 75 18.68 -10.43 -17.17
C ALA A 75 20.16 -10.00 -17.22
N ASP A 76 20.50 -9.07 -18.11
CA ASP A 76 21.83 -8.48 -18.28
C ASP A 76 21.80 -6.94 -18.16
N GLY A 77 20.76 -6.40 -17.52
CA GLY A 77 20.38 -5.00 -17.70
C GLY A 77 20.13 -4.22 -16.40
N PRO A 78 19.55 -3.00 -16.53
CA PRO A 78 19.35 -2.10 -15.41
C PRO A 78 18.24 -2.61 -14.46
N LEU A 79 18.21 -2.02 -13.27
CA LEU A 79 17.08 -2.13 -12.35
C LEU A 79 15.81 -1.62 -13.06
N ILE A 80 14.74 -2.41 -13.01
CA ILE A 80 13.41 -2.02 -13.47
C ILE A 80 12.66 -1.27 -12.38
N GLY A 81 12.78 -1.73 -11.14
CA GLY A 81 12.09 -1.15 -10.01
C GLY A 81 12.22 -2.01 -8.77
N GLY A 82 11.58 -1.56 -7.69
CA GLY A 82 11.50 -2.27 -6.44
C GLY A 82 10.14 -2.14 -5.77
N ALA A 83 9.86 -3.06 -4.85
CA ALA A 83 8.66 -3.04 -4.04
C ALA A 83 8.97 -3.49 -2.60
N ASN A 84 8.26 -2.93 -1.63
CA ASN A 84 8.17 -3.46 -0.27
C ASN A 84 6.69 -3.67 0.06
N PHE A 85 6.40 -4.81 0.66
CA PHE A 85 5.05 -5.15 1.09
C PHE A 85 5.11 -6.13 2.26
N ILE A 86 4.11 -6.02 3.14
CA ILE A 86 3.78 -7.07 4.09
C ILE A 86 2.59 -7.86 3.56
N ALA A 87 2.68 -9.19 3.62
CA ALA A 87 1.62 -10.09 3.19
C ALA A 87 1.30 -11.12 4.27
N ALA A 88 0.04 -11.53 4.35
CA ALA A 88 -0.44 -12.52 5.29
C ALA A 88 -1.64 -13.28 4.71
N PRO A 89 -1.77 -14.59 4.96
CA PRO A 89 -3.00 -15.32 4.71
C PRO A 89 -4.18 -14.66 5.45
N LEU A 90 -5.38 -14.81 4.92
CA LEU A 90 -6.61 -14.30 5.52
C LEU A 90 -7.54 -15.47 5.90
N PRO A 91 -7.30 -16.19 7.01
CA PRO A 91 -8.16 -17.27 7.48
C PRO A 91 -9.63 -16.87 7.66
N GLU A 92 -9.87 -15.58 7.92
CA GLU A 92 -11.18 -14.95 8.08
C GLU A 92 -12.03 -15.01 6.79
N ALA A 93 -11.41 -15.32 5.64
CA ALA A 93 -12.09 -15.50 4.37
C ALA A 93 -12.74 -16.88 4.18
N GLN A 94 -12.77 -17.72 5.23
CA GLN A 94 -13.45 -19.01 5.37
C GLN A 94 -13.96 -19.64 4.05
N GLY A 95 -13.26 -20.67 3.58
CA GLY A 95 -13.61 -21.36 2.32
C GLY A 95 -13.04 -20.71 1.07
N ARG A 96 -12.37 -19.55 1.19
CA ARG A 96 -11.54 -18.97 0.14
C ARG A 96 -10.06 -19.02 0.53
N SER A 97 -9.22 -19.31 -0.44
CA SER A 97 -7.76 -19.32 -0.28
C SER A 97 -7.20 -17.94 -0.65
N ILE A 98 -7.19 -17.03 0.34
CA ILE A 98 -6.83 -15.62 0.15
C ILE A 98 -5.62 -15.24 1.00
N ALA A 99 -4.72 -14.44 0.43
CA ALA A 99 -3.79 -13.59 1.20
C ALA A 99 -4.11 -12.11 0.97
N THR A 100 -3.87 -11.29 1.99
CA THR A 100 -3.86 -9.83 1.87
C THR A 100 -2.43 -9.33 1.90
N ALA A 101 -2.15 -8.21 1.23
CA ALA A 101 -0.89 -7.51 1.38
C ALA A 101 -1.09 -6.00 1.41
N ASN A 102 -0.35 -5.29 2.26
CA ASN A 102 -0.20 -3.85 2.14
C ASN A 102 1.04 -3.61 1.29
N LEU A 103 0.87 -3.04 0.11
CA LEU A 103 1.99 -2.65 -0.74
C LEU A 103 2.46 -1.27 -0.31
N ASN A 104 3.32 -1.27 0.71
CA ASN A 104 3.86 -0.07 1.35
C ASN A 104 4.56 0.82 0.33
N TYR A 105 5.42 0.23 -0.51
CA TYR A 105 6.19 0.99 -1.50
C TYR A 105 6.30 0.23 -2.82
N LEU A 106 6.15 0.95 -3.92
CA LEU A 106 6.48 0.47 -5.25
C LEU A 106 7.02 1.61 -6.11
N TYR A 107 8.16 1.39 -6.75
CA TYR A 107 8.71 2.35 -7.70
C TYR A 107 9.17 1.66 -8.99
N VAL A 108 8.99 2.35 -10.10
CA VAL A 108 9.58 1.99 -11.40
C VAL A 108 10.70 2.98 -11.70
N ASP A 109 11.87 2.45 -12.04
CA ASP A 109 13.02 3.25 -12.45
C ASP A 109 12.61 4.22 -13.58
N PRO A 110 12.95 5.52 -13.49
CA PRO A 110 12.56 6.52 -14.47
C PRO A 110 12.88 6.14 -15.92
N ALA A 111 14.02 5.48 -16.18
CA ALA A 111 14.43 5.07 -17.52
C ALA A 111 13.57 3.93 -18.10
N GLN A 112 12.78 3.27 -17.25
CA GLN A 112 11.95 2.12 -17.58
C GLN A 112 10.45 2.46 -17.64
N ARG A 113 10.07 3.71 -17.36
CA ARG A 113 8.68 4.19 -17.44
C ARG A 113 8.16 4.19 -18.88
N GLY A 114 6.84 4.13 -19.03
CA GLY A 114 6.17 4.04 -20.34
C GLY A 114 6.22 2.66 -21.02
N ARG A 115 6.95 1.68 -20.46
CA ARG A 115 7.14 0.34 -21.04
C ARG A 115 6.22 -0.75 -20.45
N GLY A 116 5.19 -0.35 -19.71
CA GLY A 116 4.27 -1.28 -19.04
C GLY A 116 4.85 -1.98 -17.80
N ARG A 117 6.02 -1.56 -17.30
CA ARG A 117 6.72 -2.21 -16.17
C ARG A 117 5.91 -2.28 -14.88
N LEU A 118 5.10 -1.26 -14.57
CA LEU A 118 4.20 -1.30 -13.41
C LEU A 118 3.28 -2.53 -13.43
N LYS A 119 2.69 -2.86 -14.59
CA LYS A 119 1.81 -4.03 -14.74
C LYS A 119 2.59 -5.33 -14.45
N GLN A 120 3.81 -5.43 -14.98
CA GLN A 120 4.67 -6.59 -14.77
C GLN A 120 5.09 -6.73 -13.31
N MET A 121 5.46 -5.62 -12.66
CA MET A 121 5.82 -5.61 -11.24
C MET A 121 4.65 -6.03 -10.35
N MET A 122 3.43 -5.53 -10.61
CA MET A 122 2.24 -5.95 -9.86
C MET A 122 1.97 -7.46 -10.00
N ALA A 123 2.11 -8.01 -11.21
CA ALA A 123 1.98 -9.46 -11.40
C ALA A 123 3.05 -10.24 -10.63
N ILE A 124 4.30 -9.75 -10.63
CA ILE A 124 5.41 -10.34 -9.87
C ILE A 124 5.13 -10.30 -8.36
N VAL A 125 4.62 -9.20 -7.82
CA VAL A 125 4.24 -9.08 -6.39
C VAL A 125 3.16 -10.10 -6.05
N VAL A 126 2.07 -10.15 -6.82
CA VAL A 126 0.96 -11.08 -6.60
C VAL A 126 1.44 -12.53 -6.63
N ASP A 127 2.21 -12.90 -7.63
CA ASP A 127 2.75 -14.25 -7.75
C ASP A 127 3.74 -14.58 -6.62
N THR A 128 4.56 -13.63 -6.19
CA THR A 128 5.46 -13.82 -5.03
C THR A 128 4.66 -14.15 -3.77
N ILE A 129 3.53 -13.46 -3.56
CA ILE A 129 2.63 -13.71 -2.42
C ILE A 129 1.95 -15.08 -2.54
N ARG A 130 1.49 -15.44 -3.75
CA ARG A 130 0.93 -16.77 -4.02
C ARG A 130 1.93 -17.88 -3.75
N ASP A 131 3.16 -17.72 -4.23
CA ASP A 131 4.24 -18.70 -4.01
C ASP A 131 4.59 -18.83 -2.52
N ALA A 132 4.55 -17.73 -1.77
CA ALA A 132 4.87 -17.73 -0.33
C ALA A 132 3.82 -18.45 0.52
N PHE A 133 2.52 -18.32 0.19
CA PHE A 133 1.44 -18.81 1.03
C PHE A 133 0.59 -19.93 0.41
N GLY A 134 0.82 -20.28 -0.86
CA GLY A 134 0.02 -21.27 -1.57
C GLY A 134 -1.44 -20.87 -1.77
N VAL A 135 -1.72 -19.57 -1.89
CA VAL A 135 -3.08 -19.02 -2.03
C VAL A 135 -3.51 -18.85 -3.48
N GLU A 136 -4.81 -18.87 -3.73
CA GLU A 136 -5.38 -18.68 -5.07
C GLU A 136 -5.56 -17.19 -5.38
N GLU A 137 -6.03 -16.44 -4.38
CA GLU A 137 -6.40 -15.03 -4.50
C GLU A 137 -5.48 -14.16 -3.64
N VAL A 138 -5.17 -12.96 -4.16
CA VAL A 138 -4.38 -11.97 -3.45
C VAL A 138 -5.10 -10.64 -3.52
N LEU A 139 -5.35 -10.06 -2.36
CA LEU A 139 -5.90 -8.73 -2.19
C LEU A 139 -4.75 -7.76 -1.86
N ILE A 140 -4.58 -6.71 -2.67
CA ILE A 140 -3.52 -5.72 -2.45
C ILE A 140 -4.15 -4.42 -1.98
N PHE A 141 -3.78 -4.00 -0.77
CA PHE A 141 -4.08 -2.70 -0.22
C PHE A 141 -2.97 -1.71 -0.56
N LEU A 142 -3.37 -0.47 -0.82
CA LEU A 142 -2.50 0.62 -1.28
C LEU A 142 -2.83 1.89 -0.53
N GLU A 143 -1.81 2.50 0.06
CA GLU A 143 -1.85 3.89 0.51
C GLU A 143 -1.40 4.79 -0.65
N GLN A 144 -2.17 5.84 -0.92
CA GLN A 144 -1.88 6.81 -1.96
C GLN A 144 -2.15 8.21 -1.41
N ASN A 145 -1.24 9.17 -1.62
CA ASN A 145 -1.55 10.56 -1.24
C ASN A 145 -2.85 11.01 -1.89
N ASP A 146 -3.71 11.64 -1.10
CA ASP A 146 -4.94 12.24 -1.56
C ASP A 146 -4.61 13.57 -2.26
N PRO A 147 -4.82 13.68 -3.59
CA PRO A 147 -4.51 14.88 -4.35
C PRO A 147 -5.22 16.15 -3.83
N PHE A 148 -6.34 16.01 -3.11
CA PHE A 148 -7.12 17.12 -2.57
C PHE A 148 -6.69 17.49 -1.15
N ALA A 149 -6.23 16.53 -0.35
CA ALA A 149 -5.72 16.79 1.00
C ALA A 149 -4.27 17.29 1.02
N MET A 150 -3.47 16.98 -0.01
CA MET A 150 -2.08 17.46 -0.12
C MET A 150 -2.01 18.99 -0.20
N ASP A 151 -1.04 19.59 0.49
CA ASP A 151 -0.70 20.99 0.23
C ASP A 151 -0.11 21.20 -1.18
N GLU A 152 -0.11 22.44 -1.66
CA GLU A 152 0.31 22.77 -3.03
C GLU A 152 1.82 22.54 -3.28
N ALA A 153 2.66 22.69 -2.26
CA ALA A 153 4.10 22.49 -2.40
C ALA A 153 4.44 20.98 -2.46
N ALA A 154 3.86 20.18 -1.56
CA ALA A 154 3.98 18.73 -1.55
C ALA A 154 3.44 18.12 -2.85
N TYR A 155 2.24 18.54 -3.30
CA TYR A 155 1.65 18.09 -4.55
C TYR A 155 2.61 18.31 -5.74
N ARG A 156 3.16 19.52 -5.86
CA ARG A 156 4.05 19.87 -6.99
C ARG A 156 5.37 19.12 -6.91
N LEU A 157 5.97 19.04 -5.72
CA LEU A 157 7.24 18.34 -5.52
C LEU A 157 7.11 16.85 -5.83
N ASP A 158 6.11 16.17 -5.27
CA ASP A 158 5.88 14.75 -5.52
C ASP A 158 5.57 14.50 -6.99
N SER A 159 4.69 15.31 -7.61
CA SER A 159 4.39 15.18 -9.04
C SER A 159 5.63 15.34 -9.93
N GLN A 160 6.52 16.27 -9.57
CA GLN A 160 7.76 16.51 -10.30
C GLN A 160 8.73 15.32 -10.18
N VAL A 161 8.92 14.79 -8.97
CA VAL A 161 9.84 13.65 -8.72
C VAL A 161 9.28 12.35 -9.28
N ALA A 162 8.00 12.08 -9.03
CA ALA A 162 7.29 10.95 -9.59
C ALA A 162 7.18 11.04 -11.13
N GLY A 163 7.34 12.23 -11.71
CA GLY A 163 7.23 12.47 -13.16
C GLY A 163 5.84 12.17 -13.70
N VAL A 164 4.82 12.25 -12.84
CA VAL A 164 3.41 12.01 -13.12
C VAL A 164 2.57 12.85 -12.15
N ASP A 165 1.49 13.43 -12.64
CA ASP A 165 0.54 14.17 -11.81
C ASP A 165 -0.20 13.24 -10.82
N GLN A 166 -0.57 13.75 -9.65
CA GLN A 166 -1.24 12.97 -8.60
C GLN A 166 -2.58 12.37 -9.05
N LEU A 167 -3.39 13.12 -9.80
CA LEU A 167 -4.65 12.61 -10.35
C LEU A 167 -4.39 11.56 -11.42
N ASP A 168 -3.33 11.72 -12.23
CA ASP A 168 -2.92 10.71 -13.20
C ASP A 168 -2.42 9.43 -12.52
N ARG A 169 -1.77 9.53 -11.36
CA ARG A 169 -1.40 8.38 -10.53
C ARG A 169 -2.65 7.60 -10.11
N LEU A 170 -3.69 8.28 -9.62
CA LEU A 170 -4.97 7.64 -9.32
C LEU A 170 -5.60 6.98 -10.55
N ARG A 171 -5.55 7.63 -11.73
CA ARG A 171 -6.05 7.03 -12.99
C ARG A 171 -5.27 5.78 -13.37
N ILE A 172 -3.95 5.78 -13.19
CA ILE A 172 -3.10 4.62 -13.47
C ILE A 172 -3.53 3.45 -12.60
N TRP A 173 -3.71 3.65 -11.30
CA TRP A 173 -4.15 2.61 -10.37
C TRP A 173 -5.59 2.15 -10.62
N ALA A 174 -6.52 3.07 -10.91
CA ALA A 174 -7.91 2.73 -11.25
C ALA A 174 -7.98 1.83 -12.49
N ARG A 175 -7.17 2.11 -13.54
CA ARG A 175 -7.03 1.24 -14.73
C ARG A 175 -6.39 -0.11 -14.44
N ARG A 176 -5.79 -0.31 -13.26
CA ARG A 176 -5.26 -1.58 -12.76
C ARG A 176 -6.22 -2.29 -11.80
N GLY A 177 -7.44 -1.80 -11.68
CA GLY A 177 -8.47 -2.40 -10.84
C GLY A 177 -8.47 -1.89 -9.39
N ALA A 178 -7.73 -0.82 -9.10
CA ALA A 178 -7.83 -0.21 -7.77
C ALA A 178 -9.22 0.42 -7.57
N ARG A 179 -9.80 0.18 -6.41
CA ARG A 179 -11.01 0.84 -5.90
C ARG A 179 -10.69 1.52 -4.59
N ILE A 180 -11.24 2.70 -4.37
CA ILE A 180 -11.05 3.43 -3.10
C ILE A 180 -11.98 2.82 -2.07
N LEU A 181 -11.47 2.51 -0.88
CA LEU A 181 -12.33 2.07 0.22
C LEU A 181 -13.16 3.26 0.68
N ASP A 182 -14.45 3.02 0.90
CA ASP A 182 -15.34 3.98 1.52
C ASP A 182 -15.13 4.02 3.05
N TRP A 183 -13.89 4.34 3.45
CA TRP A 183 -13.38 4.34 4.82
C TRP A 183 -12.38 5.49 4.97
N ARG A 184 -12.56 6.34 5.99
CA ARG A 184 -11.62 7.43 6.27
C ARG A 184 -10.42 6.86 7.03
N TYR A 185 -9.49 6.31 6.26
CA TYR A 185 -8.24 5.76 6.74
C TYR A 185 -7.33 6.84 7.32
N ILE A 186 -6.64 6.52 8.41
CA ILE A 186 -5.56 7.35 8.98
C ILE A 186 -4.38 6.41 9.20
N GLN A 187 -3.20 6.77 8.70
CA GLN A 187 -1.99 6.04 9.02
C GLN A 187 -1.50 6.48 10.41
N PRO A 188 -1.30 5.55 11.36
CA PRO A 188 -0.64 5.89 12.62
C PRO A 188 0.80 6.34 12.37
N ALA A 189 1.37 7.13 13.28
CA ALA A 189 2.73 7.65 13.11
C ALA A 189 3.76 6.52 12.97
N LEU A 190 4.61 6.57 11.94
CA LEU A 190 5.65 5.56 11.68
C LEU A 190 6.80 5.63 12.69
N THR A 191 7.03 6.81 13.27
CA THR A 191 8.04 7.09 14.28
C THR A 191 7.47 7.99 15.40
N PRO A 192 8.10 8.03 16.60
CA PRO A 192 7.61 8.86 17.72
C PRO A 192 7.54 10.36 17.44
N ASP A 193 8.36 10.85 16.50
CA ASP A 193 8.45 12.28 16.16
C ASP A 193 7.49 12.69 15.02
N GLN A 194 6.82 11.73 14.39
CA GLN A 194 5.83 11.97 13.35
C GLN A 194 4.41 12.11 13.91
N GLN A 195 3.56 12.81 13.17
CA GLN A 195 2.13 12.82 13.43
C GLN A 195 1.44 11.71 12.62
N PRO A 196 0.26 11.24 13.04
CA PRO A 196 -0.61 10.43 12.18
C PRO A 196 -0.93 11.18 10.88
N ASP A 197 -1.01 10.43 9.77
CA ASP A 197 -1.31 10.99 8.45
C ASP A 197 -2.75 10.67 8.03
N ASP A 198 -3.58 11.71 7.92
CA ASP A 198 -4.97 11.63 7.45
C ASP A 198 -5.15 12.13 6.01
N SER A 199 -4.04 12.34 5.29
CA SER A 199 -4.00 12.83 3.91
C SER A 199 -3.91 11.70 2.86
N LEU A 200 -4.16 10.46 3.26
CA LEU A 200 -4.05 9.27 2.42
C LEU A 200 -5.41 8.73 1.97
N LEU A 201 -5.50 8.36 0.70
CA LEU A 201 -6.51 7.45 0.19
C LEU A 201 -6.07 6.01 0.42
N TYR A 202 -7.00 5.19 0.90
CA TYR A 202 -6.79 3.76 1.02
C TYR A 202 -7.54 3.01 -0.06
N ALA A 203 -6.83 2.21 -0.85
CA ALA A 203 -7.37 1.54 -2.02
C ALA A 203 -7.13 0.02 -1.97
N LEU A 204 -7.95 -0.72 -2.70
CA LEU A 204 -7.89 -2.18 -2.83
C LEU A 204 -7.85 -2.60 -4.30
N ILE A 205 -7.02 -3.60 -4.60
CA ILE A 205 -7.02 -4.35 -5.86
C ILE A 205 -7.33 -5.81 -5.55
N GLY A 206 -8.11 -6.45 -6.44
CA GLY A 206 -8.35 -7.90 -6.41
C GLY A 206 -9.72 -8.30 -5.86
N LEU A 207 -10.64 -7.35 -5.64
CA LEU A 207 -12.00 -7.61 -5.20
C LEU A 207 -13.00 -6.71 -5.95
N ASP A 208 -14.02 -7.31 -6.56
CA ASP A 208 -15.09 -6.61 -7.30
C ASP A 208 -16.41 -6.53 -6.51
N ALA A 209 -16.34 -6.64 -5.19
CA ALA A 209 -17.48 -6.61 -4.27
C ALA A 209 -17.13 -5.80 -3.02
N PRO A 210 -18.12 -5.28 -2.25
CA PRO A 210 -17.85 -4.66 -0.96
C PRO A 210 -16.96 -5.55 -0.06
N LEU A 211 -15.97 -4.94 0.58
CA LEU A 211 -14.99 -5.64 1.42
C LEU A 211 -15.61 -5.96 2.79
N PRO A 212 -15.64 -7.22 3.25
CA PRO A 212 -16.09 -7.52 4.61
C PRO A 212 -15.28 -6.75 5.67
N ALA A 213 -15.95 -6.12 6.63
CA ALA A 213 -15.27 -5.32 7.67
C ALA A 213 -14.27 -6.16 8.48
N CYS A 214 -14.59 -7.43 8.73
CA CYS A 214 -13.69 -8.38 9.38
C CYS A 214 -12.37 -8.57 8.62
N TRP A 215 -12.41 -8.55 7.29
CA TRP A 215 -11.21 -8.74 6.47
C TRP A 215 -10.30 -7.51 6.55
N LEU A 216 -10.90 -6.32 6.53
CA LEU A 216 -10.17 -5.07 6.72
C LEU A 216 -9.57 -4.99 8.13
N ALA A 217 -10.33 -5.33 9.17
CA ALA A 217 -9.85 -5.35 10.56
C ALA A 217 -8.65 -6.30 10.73
N ALA A 218 -8.74 -7.51 10.17
CA ALA A 218 -7.68 -8.49 10.23
C ALA A 218 -6.43 -8.05 9.45
N HIS A 219 -6.63 -7.42 8.29
CA HIS A 219 -5.55 -6.85 7.50
C HIS A 219 -4.83 -5.70 8.24
N LEU A 220 -5.56 -4.68 8.68
CA LEU A 220 -4.99 -3.51 9.35
C LEU A 220 -4.33 -3.87 10.68
N ARG A 221 -4.85 -4.84 11.43
CA ARG A 221 -4.22 -5.30 12.67
C ARG A 221 -2.81 -5.84 12.42
N ARG A 222 -2.61 -6.58 11.33
CA ARG A 222 -1.29 -7.09 10.91
C ARG A 222 -0.40 -5.96 10.41
N PHE A 223 -0.92 -5.14 9.51
CA PHE A 223 -0.17 -4.03 8.92
C PHE A 223 0.29 -3.03 9.99
N TYR A 224 -0.62 -2.57 10.86
CA TYR A 224 -0.29 -1.68 11.96
C TYR A 224 0.66 -2.32 12.96
N GLY A 225 0.39 -3.57 13.36
CA GLY A 225 1.19 -4.23 14.38
C GLY A 225 2.62 -4.51 13.95
N ILE A 226 2.85 -4.70 12.65
CA ILE A 226 4.14 -5.16 12.12
C ILE A 226 4.86 -4.04 11.38
N SER A 227 4.28 -3.47 10.32
CA SER A 227 4.99 -2.51 9.46
C SER A 227 4.94 -1.08 10.02
N VAL A 228 3.85 -0.67 10.68
CA VAL A 228 3.76 0.68 11.28
C VAL A 228 4.45 0.71 12.64
N ARG A 229 3.98 -0.13 13.58
CA ARG A 229 4.41 -0.14 14.98
C ARG A 229 5.60 -1.04 15.26
N LYS A 230 6.13 -1.75 14.25
CA LYS A 230 7.39 -2.52 14.36
C LYS A 230 7.36 -3.53 15.51
N GLY A 231 6.21 -4.16 15.72
CA GLY A 231 5.97 -5.14 16.77
C GLY A 231 5.56 -4.56 18.14
N ALA A 232 5.56 -3.23 18.31
CA ALA A 232 5.07 -2.58 19.52
C ALA A 232 3.56 -2.80 19.73
N PRO A 233 3.07 -2.76 20.98
CA PRO A 233 1.66 -2.93 21.28
C PRO A 233 0.77 -1.89 20.58
N LEU A 234 -0.37 -2.34 20.06
CA LEU A 234 -1.32 -1.48 19.33
C LEU A 234 -2.22 -0.65 20.24
N ASP A 235 -2.40 -1.06 21.50
CA ASP A 235 -3.17 -0.33 22.52
C ASP A 235 -2.44 0.92 23.03
N GLU A 236 -1.14 1.04 22.75
CA GLU A 236 -0.35 2.25 23.00
C GLU A 236 -0.48 3.28 21.87
N ASP A 237 -1.21 2.97 20.79
CA ASP A 237 -1.48 3.88 19.67
C ASP A 237 -2.99 4.17 19.56
N PRO A 238 -3.45 5.37 19.96
CA PRO A 238 -4.87 5.73 19.89
C PRO A 238 -5.43 5.66 18.47
N VAL A 239 -4.66 6.03 17.43
CA VAL A 239 -5.14 6.05 16.04
C VAL A 239 -5.34 4.64 15.51
N ALA A 240 -4.40 3.74 15.80
CA ALA A 240 -4.54 2.34 15.43
C ALA A 240 -5.68 1.67 16.20
N SER A 241 -5.75 1.86 17.52
CA SER A 241 -6.75 1.22 18.38
C SER A 241 -8.18 1.70 18.07
N ASP A 242 -8.41 3.00 17.83
CA ASP A 242 -9.73 3.54 17.49
C ASP A 242 -10.24 2.99 16.15
N GLN A 243 -9.39 2.94 15.12
CA GLN A 243 -9.77 2.38 13.82
C GLN A 243 -10.08 0.89 13.90
N LEU A 244 -9.27 0.12 14.62
CA LEU A 244 -9.51 -1.31 14.81
C LEU A 244 -10.79 -1.56 15.62
N ALA A 245 -11.07 -0.78 16.66
CA ALA A 245 -12.30 -0.90 17.44
C ALA A 245 -13.55 -0.61 16.58
N ALA A 246 -13.49 0.43 15.74
CA ALA A 246 -14.58 0.75 14.82
C ALA A 246 -14.80 -0.35 13.76
N LEU A 247 -13.73 -0.96 13.25
CA LEU A 247 -13.84 -2.08 12.30
C LEU A 247 -14.30 -3.38 12.97
N ASP A 248 -13.88 -3.64 14.21
CA ASP A 248 -14.33 -4.79 14.98
C ASP A 248 -15.84 -4.70 15.28
N ALA A 249 -16.34 -3.50 15.61
CA ALA A 249 -17.78 -3.28 15.80
C ALA A 249 -18.57 -3.60 14.52
N ARG A 250 -18.12 -3.08 13.37
CA ARG A 250 -18.73 -3.38 12.06
C ARG A 250 -18.61 -4.86 11.69
N CYS A 251 -17.47 -5.48 11.98
CA CYS A 251 -17.29 -6.91 11.78
C CYS A 251 -18.30 -7.74 12.59
N ALA A 252 -18.53 -7.37 13.86
CA ALA A 252 -19.52 -8.04 14.71
C ALA A 252 -20.96 -7.94 14.15
N ASP A 253 -21.27 -6.83 13.48
CA ASP A 253 -22.56 -6.61 12.81
C ASP A 253 -22.66 -7.28 11.42
N GLY A 254 -21.57 -7.88 10.93
CA GLY A 254 -21.51 -8.49 9.59
C GLY A 254 -21.45 -7.49 8.44
N ASP A 255 -21.02 -6.25 8.73
CA ASP A 255 -20.97 -5.16 7.77
C ASP A 255 -19.89 -5.32 6.70
N THR A 256 -20.04 -4.54 5.63
CA THR A 256 -19.06 -4.39 4.55
C THR A 256 -18.65 -2.94 4.33
N ILE A 257 -17.44 -2.73 3.83
CA ILE A 257 -16.90 -1.46 3.35
C ILE A 257 -17.15 -1.36 1.84
N PRO A 258 -17.93 -0.37 1.36
CA PRO A 258 -18.07 -0.13 -0.07
C PRO A 258 -16.72 0.12 -0.75
N LEU A 259 -16.62 -0.31 -2.01
CA LEU A 259 -15.47 -0.06 -2.89
C LEU A 259 -15.91 0.89 -3.99
N LEU A 260 -15.38 2.10 -3.99
CA LEU A 260 -15.75 3.17 -4.91
C LEU A 260 -14.85 3.15 -6.14
N ASP A 261 -15.43 3.29 -7.33
CA ASP A 261 -14.66 3.46 -8.57
C ASP A 261 -14.35 4.95 -8.77
N PRO A 262 -13.08 5.39 -8.68
CA PRO A 262 -12.76 6.79 -8.89
C PRO A 262 -12.79 7.19 -10.38
N ALA A 263 -12.88 6.24 -11.32
CA ALA A 263 -12.75 6.51 -12.74
C ALA A 263 -13.80 7.50 -13.32
N PRO A 264 -15.10 7.44 -12.96
CA PRO A 264 -16.09 8.39 -13.46
C PRO A 264 -15.77 9.85 -13.10
N LEU A 265 -15.36 10.10 -11.85
CA LEU A 265 -14.95 11.44 -11.41
C LEU A 265 -13.63 11.85 -12.10
N LEU A 266 -12.63 10.97 -12.11
CA LEU A 266 -11.34 11.25 -12.72
C LEU A 266 -11.42 11.53 -14.24
N ALA A 267 -12.42 10.98 -14.94
CA ALA A 267 -12.65 11.28 -16.36
C ALA A 267 -13.10 12.74 -16.59
N ARG A 268 -13.75 13.35 -15.59
CA ARG A 268 -14.26 14.73 -15.64
C ARG A 268 -13.26 15.76 -15.10
N LEU A 269 -12.24 15.32 -14.37
CA LEU A 269 -11.33 16.17 -13.58
C LEU A 269 -9.92 16.23 -14.18
N PRO A 270 -9.64 16.95 -15.27
CA PRO A 270 -8.35 16.88 -15.97
C PRO A 270 -7.16 17.38 -15.16
N SER A 271 -7.37 18.25 -14.17
CA SER A 271 -6.35 18.74 -13.24
C SER A 271 -6.97 19.06 -11.88
N ARG A 272 -6.13 19.30 -10.86
CA ARG A 272 -6.60 19.69 -9.52
C ARG A 272 -7.36 21.02 -9.55
N GLU A 273 -6.90 21.99 -10.33
CA GLU A 273 -7.52 23.32 -10.46
C GLU A 273 -8.91 23.23 -11.09
N ALA A 274 -9.09 22.28 -12.02
CA ALA A 274 -10.38 22.04 -12.67
C ALA A 274 -11.48 21.60 -11.69
N ALA A 275 -11.13 21.13 -10.48
CA ALA A 275 -12.10 20.78 -9.44
C ALA A 275 -12.99 21.98 -9.05
N THR A 276 -12.45 23.20 -9.10
CA THR A 276 -13.20 24.43 -8.77
C THR A 276 -14.39 24.69 -9.69
N ALA A 277 -14.40 24.12 -10.90
CA ALA A 277 -15.52 24.19 -11.83
C ALA A 277 -16.54 23.06 -11.64
N LEU A 278 -16.18 21.99 -10.92
CA LEU A 278 -17.02 20.81 -10.71
C LEU A 278 -17.75 20.83 -9.36
N PHE A 279 -17.19 21.53 -8.37
CA PHE A 279 -17.72 21.55 -7.01
C PHE A 279 -17.94 22.99 -6.54
N ASP A 280 -19.13 23.27 -5.98
CA ASP A 280 -19.48 24.58 -5.41
C ASP A 280 -18.52 24.97 -4.27
N ARG A 281 -18.06 23.98 -3.51
CA ARG A 281 -16.98 24.09 -2.52
C ARG A 281 -15.95 23.01 -2.81
N PHE A 282 -14.67 23.39 -2.83
CA PHE A 282 -13.58 22.44 -3.02
C PHE A 282 -13.65 21.34 -1.93
N PRO A 283 -13.73 20.05 -2.30
CA PRO A 283 -13.83 18.96 -1.32
C PRO A 283 -12.57 18.86 -0.47
N GLU A 284 -12.73 18.47 0.81
CA GLU A 284 -11.58 18.30 1.72
C GLU A 284 -10.70 17.11 1.30
N THR A 285 -11.31 16.05 0.80
CA THR A 285 -10.64 14.84 0.32
C THR A 285 -11.19 14.40 -1.04
N MET A 286 -10.39 13.63 -1.77
CA MET A 286 -10.85 12.97 -2.99
C MET A 286 -11.91 11.90 -2.67
N LEU A 287 -11.87 11.28 -1.49
CA LEU A 287 -12.93 10.37 -1.04
C LEU A 287 -14.28 11.09 -0.95
N ASP A 288 -14.33 12.28 -0.35
CA ASP A 288 -15.56 13.09 -0.28
C ASP A 288 -16.01 13.55 -1.68
N ALA A 289 -15.06 13.86 -2.56
CA ALA A 289 -15.35 14.20 -3.95
C ALA A 289 -15.99 13.03 -4.71
N ILE A 290 -15.52 11.80 -4.51
CA ILE A 290 -16.08 10.59 -5.14
C ILE A 290 -17.50 10.34 -4.64
N ARG A 291 -17.72 10.37 -3.32
CA ARG A 291 -19.05 10.15 -2.70
C ARG A 291 -20.14 11.10 -3.18
N THR A 292 -19.76 12.33 -3.53
CA THR A 292 -20.70 13.37 -3.98
C THR A 292 -20.89 13.41 -5.50
N ALA A 293 -20.04 12.70 -6.24
CA ALA A 293 -20.08 12.67 -7.70
C ALA A 293 -20.92 11.52 -8.29
N ASP A 294 -21.20 10.49 -7.47
CA ASP A 294 -22.12 9.37 -7.76
C ASP A 294 -23.59 9.73 -7.47
#